data_AF-A0A928F9G8-F1
#
_entry.id   AF-A0A928F9G8-F1
#
_cell.length_a   1.000
_cell.length_b   1.000
_cell.length_c   1.000
_cell.angle_alpha   90.00
_cell.angle_beta   90.00
_cell.angle_gamma   90.00
#
_symmetry.space_group_name_H-M   'P 1'
#
loop_
_entity.id
_entity.type
_entity.pdbx_description
1 polymer ?
#
loop_
_entity_poly.entity_id
_entity_poly.type
_entity_poly.pdbx_seq_one_letter_code
_entity_poly.pdbx_strand_id
1 'polypeptide(L)'
;MKKTVVVCMLMLLLLLAGCKEAHVHSFGEWTVTTAPTCGLKGEEVRVCACGAEDRREIAATGEHSYGAWTEETPATCGLKGEEVRVCACGAKDRREIAATGEHSYGAWSESTPATCTVAGEEKRSCASCGASETRELKAPGHQYVKRACTACGDILYSEGLDYLLSDDGASYEVFHWGKCSDEEILIPPVYEGKPVTAIGMYAFSDCEFLKSVTIPDSVTTIGERAFFNCLYLTTLTIGEGVRVIEDSAFFNCVRLAAVVVPDSVSQIGDSAFYSCTGLAFASLGTGVTSIGNFAFYECKNLAVVNIPKNVTTLGNQAFLECSNLTHISIPGGVRSIGYGVFTDCSKLSVVNIENGVTTIAEGMFMDCVSLTTVVIPDSVTTIVEGAFGNCEALETLIVGKGLTHIKSTAFSGCYELLYIYYTGTAAEWQAITVDSYNTPFSSAFRYLYSEERPTVSGRWWHYVNGAPVAW
;
A
#
# COMPACT_ATOMS: atom_id res chain seq x y z
N MET A 1 53.18 -41.41 -27.84
CA MET A 1 54.20 -42.48 -27.74
C MET A 1 54.05 -43.42 -28.93
N LYS A 2 55.10 -43.49 -29.78
CA LYS A 2 55.47 -44.53 -30.77
C LYS A 2 54.42 -44.91 -31.85
N LYS A 3 54.77 -45.15 -33.11
CA LYS A 3 55.97 -44.99 -33.94
C LYS A 3 55.51 -45.24 -35.38
N THR A 4 56.00 -44.41 -36.29
CA THR A 4 56.03 -44.57 -37.74
C THR A 4 56.84 -45.81 -38.16
N VAL A 5 56.58 -46.34 -39.37
CA VAL A 5 57.56 -46.74 -40.41
C VAL A 5 57.20 -48.08 -41.09
N VAL A 6 56.76 -47.89 -42.33
CA VAL A 6 56.87 -48.71 -43.55
C VAL A 6 58.06 -49.66 -43.59
N VAL A 7 57.85 -50.92 -44.00
CA VAL A 7 58.87 -51.70 -44.70
C VAL A 7 58.24 -52.37 -45.92
N CYS A 8 58.83 -52.05 -47.07
CA CYS A 8 58.63 -52.62 -48.37
C CYS A 8 59.67 -53.74 -48.59
N MET A 9 59.48 -54.52 -49.66
CA MET A 9 60.47 -55.28 -50.43
C MET A 9 60.76 -56.76 -50.12
N LEU A 10 60.51 -57.52 -51.20
CA LEU A 10 61.31 -58.57 -51.85
C LEU A 10 61.48 -59.93 -51.13
N MET A 11 60.99 -61.03 -51.72
CA MET A 11 61.49 -61.76 -52.90
C MET A 11 62.48 -62.86 -52.48
N LEU A 12 62.21 -64.06 -53.02
CA LEU A 12 63.18 -65.04 -53.48
C LEU A 12 63.48 -66.27 -52.60
N LEU A 13 63.48 -67.40 -53.31
CA LEU A 13 64.07 -68.73 -53.10
C LEU A 13 63.16 -69.81 -52.49
N LEU A 14 62.67 -70.78 -53.28
CA LEU A 14 63.34 -71.87 -54.03
C LEU A 14 63.70 -73.08 -53.16
N LEU A 15 63.48 -74.27 -53.77
CA LEU A 15 64.11 -75.58 -53.53
C LEU A 15 63.50 -76.38 -52.36
N LEU A 16 63.09 -77.66 -52.47
CA LEU A 16 63.40 -78.81 -53.33
C LEU A 16 62.26 -79.83 -53.10
N ALA A 17 61.64 -80.45 -54.11
CA ALA A 17 62.07 -81.65 -54.86
C ALA A 17 61.12 -82.82 -54.58
N GLY A 18 60.74 -83.57 -55.63
CA GLY A 18 60.22 -84.93 -55.46
C GLY A 18 59.09 -85.36 -56.40
N CYS A 19 59.42 -85.54 -57.68
CA CYS A 19 59.01 -86.72 -58.49
C CYS A 19 57.60 -87.33 -58.29
N LYS A 20 56.71 -87.17 -59.29
CA LYS A 20 56.26 -88.23 -60.25
C LYS A 20 54.83 -88.00 -60.75
N GLU A 21 54.71 -88.00 -62.08
CA GLU A 21 53.52 -88.27 -62.91
C GLU A 21 52.28 -87.36 -62.71
N ALA A 22 52.10 -86.45 -63.67
CA ALA A 22 50.83 -85.79 -63.94
C ALA A 22 49.78 -86.86 -64.31
N HIS A 23 48.81 -87.10 -63.43
CA HIS A 23 47.55 -87.73 -63.81
C HIS A 23 46.53 -86.64 -64.11
N VAL A 24 45.72 -86.83 -65.14
CA VAL A 24 44.69 -85.86 -65.54
C VAL A 24 43.48 -86.04 -64.64
N HIS A 25 43.09 -85.00 -63.92
CA HIS A 25 41.87 -84.99 -63.14
C HIS A 25 40.66 -85.01 -64.06
N SER A 26 39.77 -85.98 -63.86
CA SER A 26 38.43 -85.99 -64.47
C SER A 26 37.43 -85.52 -63.41
N PHE A 27 37.02 -84.25 -63.50
CA PHE A 27 36.01 -83.67 -62.61
C PHE A 27 34.61 -83.90 -63.18
N GLY A 28 33.63 -84.14 -62.29
CA GLY A 28 32.22 -84.25 -62.66
C GLY A 28 31.57 -82.92 -63.04
N GLU A 29 30.24 -82.94 -63.23
CA GLU A 29 29.42 -81.76 -63.49
C GLU A 29 29.45 -80.76 -62.31
N TRP A 30 29.29 -79.48 -62.62
CA TRP A 30 29.21 -78.42 -61.62
C TRP A 30 27.87 -78.46 -60.87
N THR A 31 27.89 -78.23 -59.56
CA THR A 31 26.70 -78.15 -58.71
C THR A 31 26.68 -76.83 -57.97
N VAL A 32 25.59 -76.07 -58.10
CA VAL A 32 25.40 -74.80 -57.40
C VAL A 32 25.18 -75.06 -55.91
N THR A 33 26.06 -74.52 -55.07
CA THR A 33 25.96 -74.63 -53.60
C THR A 33 25.28 -73.41 -53.00
N THR A 34 25.54 -72.23 -53.56
CA THR A 34 24.86 -70.99 -53.21
C THR A 34 24.42 -70.31 -54.50
N ALA A 35 23.12 -70.11 -54.68
CA ALA A 35 22.62 -69.42 -55.85
C ALA A 35 23.01 -67.93 -55.80
N PRO A 36 23.44 -67.31 -56.92
CA PRO A 36 23.68 -65.88 -56.97
C PRO A 36 22.38 -65.10 -56.74
N THR A 37 22.47 -63.93 -56.11
CA THR A 37 21.40 -62.93 -56.07
C THR A 37 21.80 -61.72 -56.92
N CYS A 38 20.96 -60.69 -57.00
CA CYS A 38 21.27 -59.47 -57.73
C CYS A 38 22.52 -58.73 -57.18
N GLY A 39 22.81 -58.83 -55.87
CA GLY A 39 23.95 -58.14 -55.24
C GLY A 39 25.09 -59.04 -54.75
N LEU A 40 24.86 -60.34 -54.60
CA LEU A 40 25.84 -61.29 -54.06
C LEU A 40 26.12 -62.40 -55.05
N LYS A 41 27.41 -62.69 -55.28
CA LYS A 41 27.86 -63.80 -56.10
C LYS A 41 27.42 -65.13 -55.50
N GLY A 42 27.08 -66.08 -56.36
CA GLY A 42 26.85 -67.47 -55.99
C GLY A 42 28.15 -68.28 -56.08
N GLU A 43 28.08 -69.56 -55.75
CA GLU A 43 29.22 -70.48 -55.81
C GLU A 43 28.77 -71.84 -56.31
N GLU A 44 29.52 -72.41 -57.25
CA GLU A 44 29.38 -73.80 -57.67
C GLU A 44 30.67 -74.59 -57.46
N VAL A 45 30.49 -75.87 -57.16
CA VAL A 45 31.57 -76.82 -56.91
C VAL A 45 31.41 -78.03 -57.81
N ARG A 46 32.52 -78.61 -58.24
CA ARG A 46 32.57 -79.97 -58.79
C ARG A 46 33.65 -80.76 -58.09
N VAL A 47 33.39 -82.05 -57.92
CA VAL A 47 34.27 -82.95 -57.14
C VAL A 47 34.82 -84.02 -58.08
N CYS A 48 36.13 -84.28 -57.99
CA CYS A 48 36.77 -85.38 -58.69
C CYS A 48 36.59 -86.69 -57.90
N ALA A 49 36.63 -87.84 -58.58
CA ALA A 49 36.55 -89.16 -57.94
C ALA A 49 37.61 -89.41 -56.86
N CYS A 50 38.74 -88.68 -56.87
CA CYS A 50 39.76 -88.72 -55.81
C CYS A 50 39.48 -87.79 -54.60
N GLY A 51 38.33 -87.10 -54.57
CA GLY A 51 37.90 -86.22 -53.49
C GLY A 51 38.39 -84.77 -53.58
N ALA A 52 39.20 -84.42 -54.58
CA ALA A 52 39.62 -83.04 -54.81
C ALA A 52 38.43 -82.20 -55.32
N GLU A 53 38.19 -81.04 -54.70
CA GLU A 53 37.15 -80.09 -55.09
C GLU A 53 37.72 -78.96 -55.94
N ASP A 54 36.98 -78.58 -56.97
CA ASP A 54 37.20 -77.39 -57.78
C ASP A 54 35.98 -76.48 -57.61
N ARG A 55 36.21 -75.23 -57.20
CA ARG A 55 35.17 -74.26 -56.83
C ARG A 55 35.31 -73.02 -57.68
N ARG A 56 34.19 -72.47 -58.13
CA ARG A 56 34.17 -71.18 -58.82
C ARG A 56 32.95 -70.36 -58.48
N GLU A 57 33.14 -69.05 -58.57
CA GLU A 57 32.09 -68.08 -58.33
C GLU A 57 31.12 -68.02 -59.53
N ILE A 58 29.85 -67.92 -59.21
CA ILE A 58 28.79 -67.55 -60.14
C ILE A 58 28.58 -66.05 -59.97
N ALA A 59 28.70 -65.28 -61.05
CA ALA A 59 28.47 -63.84 -61.00
C ALA A 59 27.08 -63.53 -60.43
N ALA A 60 26.98 -62.46 -59.63
CA ALA A 60 25.69 -61.93 -59.21
C ALA A 60 24.83 -61.65 -60.44
N THR A 61 23.51 -61.85 -60.35
CA THR A 61 22.60 -61.83 -61.51
C THR A 61 22.41 -60.44 -62.14
N GLY A 62 23.12 -59.43 -61.64
CA GLY A 62 23.07 -58.05 -62.13
C GLY A 62 22.03 -57.20 -61.39
N GLU A 63 21.57 -56.14 -62.05
CA GLU A 63 20.88 -54.99 -61.46
C GLU A 63 19.80 -55.32 -60.43
N HIS A 64 19.77 -54.55 -59.34
CA HIS A 64 18.78 -54.68 -58.28
C HIS A 64 17.36 -54.46 -58.80
N SER A 65 16.48 -55.42 -58.53
CA SER A 65 15.03 -55.26 -58.71
C SER A 65 14.42 -54.75 -57.40
N TYR A 66 14.23 -53.44 -57.30
CA TYR A 66 13.59 -52.83 -56.14
C TYR A 66 12.05 -52.87 -56.25
N GLY A 67 11.38 -53.08 -55.12
CA GLY A 67 9.92 -52.97 -55.02
C GLY A 67 9.41 -51.52 -55.14
N ALA A 68 8.10 -51.35 -54.88
CA ALA A 68 7.49 -50.02 -54.83
C ALA A 68 8.09 -49.16 -53.71
N TRP A 69 8.09 -47.85 -53.91
CA TRP A 69 8.46 -46.89 -52.88
C TRP A 69 7.41 -46.89 -51.77
N THR A 70 7.88 -46.83 -50.53
CA THR A 70 7.04 -46.69 -49.33
C THR A 70 7.56 -45.52 -48.50
N GLU A 71 6.64 -44.69 -48.02
CA GLU A 71 6.97 -43.55 -47.17
C GLU A 71 7.45 -44.05 -45.80
N GLU A 72 8.69 -43.69 -45.43
CA GLU A 72 9.26 -43.99 -44.11
C GLU A 72 9.11 -42.78 -43.18
N THR A 73 9.23 -41.57 -43.72
CA THR A 73 8.90 -40.32 -43.02
C THR A 73 8.09 -39.38 -43.91
N PRO A 74 6.87 -38.96 -43.50
CA PRO A 74 6.07 -38.02 -44.27
C PRO A 74 6.75 -36.66 -44.41
N ALA A 75 6.63 -36.05 -45.59
CA ALA A 75 6.96 -34.65 -45.77
C ALA A 75 5.91 -33.76 -45.07
N THR A 76 6.35 -32.69 -44.41
CA THR A 76 5.48 -31.64 -43.87
C THR A 76 5.67 -30.35 -44.67
N CYS A 77 5.04 -29.24 -44.27
CA CYS A 77 5.24 -27.95 -44.95
C CYS A 77 6.69 -27.41 -44.78
N GLY A 78 7.37 -27.72 -43.67
CA GLY A 78 8.73 -27.23 -43.39
C GLY A 78 9.84 -28.28 -43.43
N LEU A 79 9.51 -29.57 -43.37
CA LEU A 79 10.48 -30.67 -43.33
C LEU A 79 10.28 -31.60 -44.51
N LYS A 80 11.39 -31.94 -45.19
CA LYS A 80 11.43 -32.95 -46.23
C LYS A 80 11.13 -34.34 -45.63
N GLY A 81 10.41 -35.16 -46.38
CA GLY A 81 10.15 -36.56 -46.05
C GLY A 81 11.13 -37.50 -46.73
N GLU A 82 11.02 -38.79 -46.48
CA GLU A 82 11.85 -39.82 -47.10
C GLU A 82 11.00 -41.04 -47.47
N GLU A 83 11.13 -41.49 -48.72
CA GLU A 83 10.64 -42.78 -49.17
C GLU A 83 11.81 -43.77 -49.26
N VAL A 84 11.52 -45.02 -48.91
CA VAL A 84 12.43 -46.14 -49.04
C VAL A 84 11.78 -47.22 -49.91
N ARG A 85 12.59 -47.87 -50.75
CA ARG A 85 12.22 -49.13 -51.39
C ARG A 85 13.28 -50.18 -51.10
N VAL A 86 12.83 -51.41 -50.91
CA VAL A 86 13.69 -52.52 -50.49
C VAL A 86 13.72 -53.55 -51.62
N CYS A 87 14.92 -53.98 -51.99
CA CYS A 87 15.12 -55.11 -52.89
C CYS A 87 14.96 -56.42 -52.11
N ALA A 88 14.56 -57.51 -52.77
CA ALA A 88 14.46 -58.83 -52.14
C ALA A 88 15.78 -59.30 -51.50
N CYS A 89 16.94 -58.78 -51.95
CA CYS A 89 18.24 -59.05 -51.35
C CYS A 89 18.55 -58.22 -50.08
N GLY A 90 17.63 -57.37 -49.62
CA GLY A 90 17.79 -56.52 -48.44
C GLY A 90 18.43 -55.14 -48.68
N ALA A 91 18.91 -54.86 -49.90
CA ALA A 91 19.42 -53.55 -50.25
C ALA A 91 18.29 -52.50 -50.19
N LYS A 92 18.56 -51.35 -49.57
CA LYS A 92 17.63 -50.23 -49.47
C LYS A 92 18.06 -49.10 -50.39
N ASP A 93 17.12 -48.59 -51.16
CA ASP A 93 17.27 -47.37 -51.94
C ASP A 93 16.35 -46.31 -51.33
N ARG A 94 16.86 -45.09 -51.18
CA ARG A 94 16.22 -43.99 -50.43
C ARG A 94 16.12 -42.77 -51.33
N ARG A 95 14.99 -42.08 -51.27
CA ARG A 95 14.84 -40.79 -51.95
C ARG A 95 14.05 -39.81 -51.11
N GLU A 96 14.36 -38.54 -51.32
CA GLU A 96 13.75 -37.43 -50.61
C GLU A 96 12.37 -37.08 -51.20
N ILE A 97 11.41 -36.83 -50.32
CA ILE A 97 10.14 -36.17 -50.66
C ILE A 97 10.30 -34.69 -50.35
N ALA A 98 10.07 -33.82 -51.34
CA ALA A 98 10.09 -32.38 -51.12
C ALA A 98 9.05 -31.97 -50.06
N ALA A 99 9.39 -30.98 -49.24
CA ALA A 99 8.44 -30.37 -48.32
C ALA A 99 7.22 -29.83 -49.09
N THR A 100 6.03 -29.94 -48.49
CA THR A 100 4.74 -29.64 -49.14
C THR A 100 4.51 -28.15 -49.42
N GLY A 101 5.40 -27.27 -48.95
CA GLY A 101 5.37 -25.84 -49.25
C GLY A 101 4.82 -24.99 -48.11
N GLU A 102 3.87 -24.09 -48.40
CA GLU A 102 3.47 -23.02 -47.49
C GLU A 102 2.90 -23.50 -46.15
N HIS A 103 3.25 -22.79 -45.08
CA HIS A 103 2.75 -23.06 -43.74
C HIS A 103 1.26 -22.70 -43.61
N SER A 104 0.46 -23.63 -43.11
CA SER A 104 -0.92 -23.36 -42.66
C SER A 104 -0.90 -22.98 -41.17
N TYR A 105 -0.71 -21.69 -40.88
CA TYR A 105 -0.78 -21.17 -39.52
C TYR A 105 -2.22 -20.97 -39.06
N GLY A 106 -2.52 -21.35 -37.82
CA GLY A 106 -3.82 -21.11 -37.18
C GLY A 106 -4.09 -19.63 -36.84
N ALA A 107 -5.17 -19.38 -36.10
CA ALA A 107 -5.42 -18.07 -35.51
C ALA A 107 -4.35 -17.75 -34.45
N TRP A 108 -4.10 -16.46 -34.20
CA TRP A 108 -3.28 -15.99 -33.08
C TRP A 108 -4.00 -16.34 -31.77
N SER A 109 -3.33 -17.00 -30.82
CA SER A 109 -4.02 -17.50 -29.61
C SER A 109 -3.15 -17.61 -28.35
N GLU A 110 -1.85 -17.89 -28.48
CA GLU A 110 -0.95 -17.97 -27.32
C GLU A 110 -0.32 -16.60 -27.10
N SER A 111 -0.51 -15.96 -25.95
CA SER A 111 0.01 -14.59 -25.77
C SER A 111 0.54 -14.28 -24.38
N THR A 112 1.61 -13.48 -24.33
CA THR A 112 1.94 -12.67 -23.17
C THR A 112 1.18 -11.33 -23.33
N PRO A 113 0.23 -10.99 -22.44
CA PRO A 113 -0.55 -9.77 -22.61
C PRO A 113 0.32 -8.51 -22.44
N ALA A 114 0.03 -7.48 -23.22
CA ALA A 114 0.67 -6.17 -23.05
C ALA A 114 0.21 -5.51 -21.74
N THR A 115 1.13 -4.84 -21.04
CA THR A 115 0.80 -3.91 -19.94
C THR A 115 0.83 -2.47 -20.46
N CYS A 116 0.47 -1.49 -19.64
CA CYS A 116 0.47 -0.07 -20.05
C CYS A 116 1.82 0.41 -20.60
N THR A 117 2.94 -0.15 -20.13
CA THR A 117 4.30 0.27 -20.49
C THR A 117 5.13 -0.81 -21.16
N VAL A 118 4.74 -2.09 -21.06
CA VAL A 118 5.48 -3.22 -21.63
C VAL A 118 4.67 -3.86 -22.74
N ALA A 119 5.27 -3.96 -23.93
CA ALA A 119 4.66 -4.64 -25.07
C ALA A 119 4.43 -6.13 -24.75
N GLY A 120 3.32 -6.67 -25.23
CA GLY A 120 3.00 -8.09 -25.17
C GLY A 120 3.47 -8.81 -26.43
N GLU A 121 3.14 -10.10 -26.53
CA GLU A 121 3.44 -10.93 -27.68
C GLU A 121 2.28 -11.89 -27.93
N GLU A 122 1.91 -12.11 -29.19
CA GLU A 122 1.05 -13.21 -29.62
C GLU A 122 1.85 -14.21 -30.45
N LYS A 123 1.48 -15.47 -30.38
CA LYS A 123 2.06 -16.60 -31.09
C LYS A 123 0.98 -17.41 -31.78
N ARG A 124 1.32 -17.93 -32.95
CA ARG A 124 0.55 -18.95 -33.66
C ARG A 124 1.46 -20.05 -34.18
N SER A 125 0.89 -21.24 -34.30
CA SER A 125 1.62 -22.46 -34.66
C SER A 125 1.02 -23.08 -35.91
N CYS A 126 1.86 -23.66 -36.76
CA CYS A 126 1.43 -24.44 -37.90
C CYS A 126 1.09 -25.86 -37.45
N ALA A 127 -0.14 -26.29 -37.71
CA ALA A 127 -0.64 -27.59 -37.26
C ALA A 127 0.11 -28.78 -37.89
N SER A 128 0.65 -28.61 -39.10
CA SER A 128 1.27 -29.70 -39.87
C SER A 128 2.75 -29.95 -39.57
N CYS A 129 3.48 -28.96 -39.03
CA CYS A 129 4.92 -29.10 -38.76
C CYS A 129 5.38 -28.55 -37.41
N GLY A 130 4.51 -27.90 -36.64
CA GLY A 130 4.85 -27.32 -35.35
C GLY A 130 5.69 -26.03 -35.43
N ALA A 131 6.01 -25.53 -36.63
CA ALA A 131 6.65 -24.23 -36.79
C ALA A 131 5.76 -23.14 -36.17
N SER A 132 6.37 -22.16 -35.49
CA SER A 132 5.63 -21.08 -34.85
C SER A 132 6.20 -19.74 -35.24
N GLU A 133 5.32 -18.75 -35.32
CA GLU A 133 5.70 -17.35 -35.47
C GLU A 133 5.05 -16.51 -34.38
N THR A 134 5.75 -15.43 -34.01
CA THR A 134 5.32 -14.48 -32.99
C THR A 134 5.15 -13.09 -33.59
N ARG A 135 4.30 -12.28 -32.96
CA ARG A 135 4.16 -10.85 -33.27
C ARG A 135 4.01 -10.04 -31.98
N GLU A 136 4.53 -8.82 -32.00
CA GLU A 136 4.45 -7.91 -30.87
C GLU A 136 3.04 -7.28 -30.74
N LEU A 137 2.53 -7.22 -29.51
CA LEU A 137 1.40 -6.38 -29.12
C LEU A 137 1.92 -5.09 -28.51
N LYS A 138 1.66 -3.95 -29.15
CA LYS A 138 2.10 -2.65 -28.62
C LYS A 138 1.49 -2.39 -27.23
N ALA A 139 2.29 -1.83 -26.35
CA ALA A 139 1.78 -1.32 -25.07
C ALA A 139 0.72 -0.24 -25.34
N PRO A 140 -0.51 -0.36 -24.80
CA PRO A 140 -1.58 0.60 -25.03
C PRO A 140 -1.31 1.99 -24.44
N GLY A 141 -0.26 2.15 -23.62
CA GLY A 141 -0.03 3.38 -22.86
C GLY A 141 -1.00 3.53 -21.70
N HIS A 142 -0.87 4.62 -20.95
CA HIS A 142 -1.80 4.95 -19.88
C HIS A 142 -3.01 5.73 -20.42
N GLN A 143 -4.21 5.28 -20.02
CA GLN A 143 -5.47 5.98 -20.27
C GLN A 143 -6.03 6.45 -18.92
N TYR A 144 -5.78 7.70 -18.56
CA TYR A 144 -6.14 8.27 -17.27
C TYR A 144 -7.58 8.80 -17.23
N VAL A 145 -8.34 8.40 -16.21
CA VAL A 145 -9.63 9.00 -15.85
C VAL A 145 -9.54 9.43 -14.39
N LYS A 146 -9.78 10.71 -14.11
CA LYS A 146 -9.55 11.31 -12.77
C LYS A 146 -8.16 10.98 -12.21
N ARG A 147 -7.12 11.14 -13.05
CA ARG A 147 -5.71 10.88 -12.73
C ARG A 147 -5.34 9.41 -12.42
N ALA A 148 -6.27 8.45 -12.47
CA ALA A 148 -5.98 7.03 -12.34
C ALA A 148 -6.06 6.30 -13.68
N CYS A 149 -5.06 5.47 -13.98
CA CYS A 149 -5.02 4.69 -15.20
C CYS A 149 -6.07 3.59 -15.15
N THR A 150 -7.01 3.60 -16.10
CA THR A 150 -8.14 2.65 -16.14
C THR A 150 -7.72 1.19 -16.31
N ALA A 151 -6.51 0.93 -16.80
CA ALA A 151 -6.00 -0.42 -17.06
C ALA A 151 -5.14 -0.99 -15.93
N CYS A 152 -4.30 -0.17 -15.28
CA CYS A 152 -3.34 -0.67 -14.27
C CYS A 152 -3.42 0.03 -12.91
N GLY A 153 -4.29 1.03 -12.74
CA GLY A 153 -4.41 1.80 -11.49
C GLY A 153 -3.27 2.78 -11.23
N ASP A 154 -2.33 2.94 -12.16
CA ASP A 154 -1.24 3.91 -12.04
C ASP A 154 -1.78 5.34 -11.86
N ILE A 155 -1.09 6.16 -11.07
CA ILE A 155 -1.54 7.50 -10.70
C ILE A 155 -0.70 8.55 -11.44
N LEU A 156 -1.38 9.44 -12.16
CA LEU A 156 -0.76 10.61 -12.77
C LEU A 156 -0.54 11.69 -11.71
N TYR A 157 0.62 11.70 -11.07
CA TYR A 157 1.01 12.69 -10.06
C TYR A 157 1.20 14.09 -10.63
N SER A 158 1.27 15.10 -9.75
CA SER A 158 1.49 16.49 -10.15
C SER A 158 2.92 16.73 -10.61
N GLU A 159 3.05 17.42 -11.73
CA GLU A 159 4.35 17.79 -12.31
C GLU A 159 4.73 19.23 -11.95
N GLY A 160 6.03 19.52 -11.94
CA GLY A 160 6.55 20.88 -11.73
C GLY A 160 6.69 21.31 -10.27
N LEU A 161 6.48 20.40 -9.31
CA LEU A 161 6.89 20.59 -7.92
C LEU A 161 8.43 20.64 -7.83
N ASP A 162 8.96 21.51 -6.98
CA ASP A 162 10.40 21.59 -6.70
C ASP A 162 10.75 20.74 -5.48
N TYR A 163 11.80 19.94 -5.62
CA TYR A 163 12.24 18.99 -4.60
C TYR A 163 13.65 19.34 -4.10
N LEU A 164 13.88 19.14 -2.80
CA LEU A 164 15.18 19.23 -2.17
C LEU A 164 15.63 17.84 -1.72
N LEU A 165 16.83 17.42 -2.15
CA LEU A 165 17.42 16.15 -1.71
C LEU A 165 17.95 16.30 -0.28
N SER A 166 17.67 15.33 0.58
CA SER A 166 18.20 15.30 1.95
C SER A 166 19.74 15.24 1.97
N ASP A 167 20.36 15.73 3.04
CA ASP A 167 21.83 15.81 3.17
C ASP A 167 22.54 14.44 3.03
N ASP A 168 21.87 13.36 3.42
CA ASP A 168 22.33 11.98 3.29
C ASP A 168 22.07 11.36 1.90
N GLY A 169 21.37 12.09 1.03
CA GLY A 169 20.95 11.64 -0.30
C GLY A 169 19.93 10.51 -0.29
N ALA A 170 19.25 10.23 0.82
CA ALA A 170 18.33 9.10 0.96
C ALA A 170 16.90 9.40 0.48
N SER A 171 16.46 10.66 0.55
CA SER A 171 15.06 11.05 0.36
C SER A 171 14.92 12.46 -0.22
N TYR A 172 13.71 12.79 -0.68
CA TYR A 172 13.35 14.14 -1.12
C TYR A 172 12.30 14.77 -0.20
N GLU A 173 12.38 16.09 -0.07
CA GLU A 173 11.34 16.96 0.46
C GLU A 173 10.73 17.77 -0.67
N VAL A 174 9.41 17.99 -0.65
CA VAL A 174 8.78 19.00 -1.51
C VAL A 174 9.10 20.37 -0.92
N PHE A 175 9.99 21.12 -1.57
CA PHE A 175 10.48 22.40 -1.06
C PHE A 175 9.64 23.59 -1.52
N HIS A 176 9.05 23.53 -2.71
CA HIS A 176 8.22 24.60 -3.25
C HIS A 176 7.25 24.03 -4.29
N TRP A 177 6.07 24.65 -4.46
CA TRP A 177 5.10 24.29 -5.50
C TRP A 177 5.59 24.58 -6.93
N GLY A 178 6.78 25.18 -7.08
CA GLY A 178 7.52 25.37 -8.32
C GLY A 178 6.68 25.95 -9.47
N LYS A 179 6.64 25.21 -10.59
CA LYS A 179 5.83 25.51 -11.78
C LYS A 179 4.50 24.75 -11.79
N CYS A 180 4.21 23.96 -10.76
CA CYS A 180 2.94 23.26 -10.65
C CYS A 180 1.81 24.29 -10.62
N SER A 181 0.80 24.08 -11.46
CA SER A 181 -0.41 24.91 -11.52
C SER A 181 -1.69 24.07 -11.38
N ASP A 182 -1.53 22.80 -10.99
CA ASP A 182 -2.65 21.92 -10.68
C ASP A 182 -3.46 22.50 -9.52
N GLU A 183 -4.78 22.63 -9.69
CA GLU A 183 -5.68 22.95 -8.59
C GLU A 183 -5.87 21.73 -7.65
N GLU A 184 -5.61 20.53 -8.15
CA GLU A 184 -5.67 19.26 -7.41
C GLU A 184 -4.28 18.62 -7.35
N ILE A 185 -3.50 18.92 -6.31
CA ILE A 185 -2.11 18.44 -6.18
C ILE A 185 -2.08 17.01 -5.64
N LEU A 186 -1.45 16.12 -6.41
CA LEU A 186 -1.10 14.76 -5.99
C LEU A 186 0.42 14.67 -5.84
N ILE A 187 0.92 14.67 -4.60
CA ILE A 187 2.36 14.57 -4.35
C ILE A 187 2.81 13.12 -4.63
N PRO A 188 3.84 12.89 -5.47
CA PRO A 188 4.32 11.54 -5.74
C PRO A 188 5.03 10.95 -4.51
N PRO A 189 4.86 9.65 -4.22
CA PRO A 189 5.57 9.01 -3.12
C PRO A 189 7.07 8.81 -3.40
N VAL A 190 7.46 8.84 -4.68
CA VAL A 190 8.83 8.64 -5.15
C VAL A 190 9.15 9.70 -6.20
N TYR A 191 10.30 10.36 -6.04
CA TYR A 191 10.87 11.29 -7.01
C TYR A 191 12.30 10.85 -7.34
N GLU A 192 12.63 10.74 -8.63
CA GLU A 192 13.95 10.26 -9.12
C GLU A 192 14.46 8.97 -8.45
N GLY A 193 13.56 8.03 -8.18
CA GLY A 193 13.88 6.73 -7.59
C GLY A 193 14.12 6.74 -6.07
N LYS A 194 13.84 7.86 -5.38
CA LYS A 194 13.94 8.00 -3.92
C LYS A 194 12.60 8.43 -3.32
N PRO A 195 12.30 8.03 -2.07
CA PRO A 195 11.04 8.40 -1.44
C PRO A 195 10.94 9.91 -1.19
N VAL A 196 9.74 10.46 -1.34
CA VAL A 196 9.40 11.81 -0.89
C VAL A 196 8.88 11.71 0.53
N THR A 197 9.64 12.22 1.50
CA THR A 197 9.42 11.97 2.94
C THR A 197 8.97 13.21 3.71
N ALA A 198 9.02 14.39 3.12
CA ALA A 198 8.60 15.62 3.80
C ALA A 198 7.94 16.61 2.84
N ILE A 199 7.12 17.47 3.42
CA ILE A 199 6.68 18.72 2.80
C ILE A 199 7.38 19.83 3.57
N GLY A 200 8.19 20.60 2.87
CA GLY A 200 9.07 21.60 3.46
C GLY A 200 8.35 22.81 4.03
N MET A 201 9.11 23.58 4.80
CA MET A 201 8.68 24.85 5.33
C MET A 201 8.22 25.77 4.18
N TYR A 202 7.03 26.35 4.30
CA TYR A 202 6.41 27.21 3.26
C TYR A 202 6.18 26.57 1.88
N ALA A 203 6.31 25.25 1.72
CA ALA A 203 6.34 24.61 0.39
C ALA A 203 5.14 24.95 -0.51
N PHE A 204 3.96 25.14 0.07
CA PHE A 204 2.71 25.56 -0.57
C PHE A 204 2.13 26.84 0.04
N SER A 205 2.94 27.67 0.73
CA SER A 205 2.45 28.93 1.32
C SER A 205 1.87 29.85 0.26
N ASP A 206 0.72 30.47 0.59
CA ASP A 206 -0.02 31.41 -0.24
C ASP A 206 -0.37 30.83 -1.64
N CYS A 207 -0.52 29.50 -1.74
CA CYS A 207 -0.88 28.84 -2.98
C CYS A 207 -2.37 29.07 -3.30
N GLU A 208 -2.66 30.17 -4.00
CA GLU A 208 -4.04 30.66 -4.25
C GLU A 208 -4.88 29.77 -5.18
N PHE A 209 -4.26 28.88 -5.95
CA PHE A 209 -4.99 27.98 -6.87
C PHE A 209 -5.26 26.59 -6.28
N LEU A 210 -4.64 26.24 -5.15
CA LEU A 210 -4.75 24.93 -4.55
C LEU A 210 -6.15 24.69 -3.98
N LYS A 211 -6.89 23.76 -4.58
CA LYS A 211 -8.23 23.33 -4.13
C LYS A 211 -8.20 22.01 -3.38
N SER A 212 -7.31 21.09 -3.77
CA SER A 212 -7.11 19.82 -3.06
C SER A 212 -5.65 19.42 -3.01
N VAL A 213 -5.22 18.80 -1.91
CA VAL A 213 -3.91 18.13 -1.84
C VAL A 213 -4.03 16.71 -1.30
N THR A 214 -3.32 15.79 -1.95
CA THR A 214 -3.12 14.41 -1.48
C THR A 214 -1.66 14.21 -1.10
N ILE A 215 -1.42 14.01 0.19
CA ILE A 215 -0.11 13.74 0.78
C ILE A 215 0.06 12.22 0.88
N PRO A 216 1.07 11.61 0.23
CA PRO A 216 1.23 10.16 0.20
C PRO A 216 1.78 9.60 1.51
N ASP A 217 1.61 8.29 1.71
CA ASP A 217 2.08 7.55 2.91
C ASP A 217 3.61 7.53 3.08
N SER A 218 4.38 7.94 2.07
CA SER A 218 5.83 8.09 2.20
C SER A 218 6.23 9.32 3.02
N VAL A 219 5.35 10.33 3.12
CA VAL A 219 5.62 11.58 3.84
C VAL A 219 5.46 11.36 5.33
N THR A 220 6.48 11.75 6.11
CA THR A 220 6.51 11.65 7.57
C THR A 220 6.28 12.99 8.26
N THR A 221 6.55 14.12 7.60
CA THR A 221 6.45 15.46 8.20
C THR A 221 5.77 16.44 7.25
N ILE A 222 4.80 17.20 7.77
CA ILE A 222 4.26 18.39 7.13
C ILE A 222 4.86 19.59 7.83
N GLY A 223 5.74 20.31 7.14
CA GLY A 223 6.60 21.35 7.71
C GLY A 223 5.87 22.63 8.12
N GLU A 224 6.56 23.44 8.92
CA GLU A 224 6.05 24.73 9.39
C GLU A 224 5.54 25.60 8.24
N ARG A 225 4.31 26.10 8.37
CA ARG A 225 3.64 26.93 7.35
C ARG A 225 3.55 26.30 5.95
N ALA A 226 3.66 24.96 5.82
CA ALA A 226 3.64 24.26 4.54
C ALA A 226 2.48 24.67 3.63
N PHE A 227 1.26 24.86 4.16
CA PHE A 227 0.06 25.28 3.45
C PHE A 227 -0.55 26.56 4.05
N PHE A 228 0.31 27.44 4.60
CA PHE A 228 -0.11 28.72 5.16
C PHE A 228 -0.85 29.56 4.12
N ASN A 229 -2.00 30.16 4.47
CA ASN A 229 -2.82 30.97 3.57
C ASN A 229 -3.25 30.26 2.26
N CYS A 230 -3.39 28.94 2.24
CA CYS A 230 -4.05 28.24 1.12
C CYS A 230 -5.57 28.48 1.13
N LEU A 231 -5.99 29.71 0.82
CA LEU A 231 -7.36 30.20 0.99
C LEU A 231 -8.42 29.39 0.21
N TYR A 232 -8.00 28.69 -0.84
CA TYR A 232 -8.87 27.92 -1.73
C TYR A 232 -8.86 26.41 -1.43
N LEU A 233 -8.02 25.94 -0.50
CA LEU A 233 -7.93 24.53 -0.15
C LEU A 233 -9.24 24.09 0.49
N THR A 234 -9.92 23.15 -0.16
CA THR A 234 -11.21 22.61 0.28
C THR A 234 -11.11 21.19 0.81
N THR A 235 -10.19 20.40 0.25
CA THR A 235 -10.03 18.97 0.56
C THR A 235 -8.57 18.62 0.79
N LEU A 236 -8.32 17.84 1.83
CA LEU A 236 -7.00 17.45 2.29
C LEU A 236 -7.03 15.95 2.58
N THR A 237 -6.10 15.21 1.96
CA THR A 237 -5.82 13.81 2.32
C THR A 237 -4.41 13.74 2.92
N ILE A 238 -4.33 13.30 4.16
CA ILE A 238 -3.06 13.10 4.89
C ILE A 238 -2.75 11.61 4.91
N GLY A 239 -1.59 11.21 4.37
CA GLY A 239 -1.15 9.81 4.35
C GLY A 239 -0.83 9.25 5.74
N GLU A 240 -0.94 7.93 5.87
CA GLU A 240 -0.71 7.16 7.12
C GLU A 240 0.78 7.12 7.53
N GLY A 241 1.66 7.70 6.70
CA GLY A 241 3.06 7.96 6.99
C GLY A 241 3.30 9.14 7.91
N VAL A 242 2.38 10.12 7.94
CA VAL A 242 2.63 11.40 8.60
C VAL A 242 2.70 11.20 10.12
N ARG A 243 3.76 11.69 10.74
CA ARG A 243 4.02 11.62 12.18
C ARG A 243 3.82 12.96 12.87
N VAL A 244 4.14 14.05 12.18
CA VAL A 244 4.07 15.40 12.73
C VAL A 244 3.42 16.35 11.72
N ILE A 245 2.46 17.13 12.21
CA ILE A 245 1.95 18.34 11.55
C ILE A 245 2.56 19.51 12.31
N GLU A 246 3.49 20.23 11.70
CA GLU A 246 4.23 21.30 12.36
C GLU A 246 3.40 22.60 12.46
N ASP A 247 4.02 23.60 13.07
CA ASP A 247 3.38 24.86 13.43
C ASP A 247 2.83 25.58 12.21
N SER A 248 1.61 26.10 12.34
CA SER A 248 0.92 26.88 11.30
C SER A 248 0.79 26.16 9.94
N ALA A 249 0.94 24.83 9.89
CA ALA A 249 0.98 24.07 8.63
C ALA A 249 -0.22 24.33 7.71
N PHE A 250 -1.43 24.51 8.25
CA PHE A 250 -2.66 24.83 7.52
C PHE A 250 -3.31 26.13 8.00
N PHE A 251 -2.52 27.06 8.55
CA PHE A 251 -3.01 28.35 9.02
C PHE A 251 -3.79 29.07 7.92
N ASN A 252 -4.97 29.59 8.28
CA ASN A 252 -5.86 30.37 7.41
C ASN A 252 -6.30 29.62 6.14
N CYS A 253 -6.42 28.29 6.18
CA CYS A 253 -7.09 27.51 5.13
C CYS A 253 -8.62 27.65 5.27
N VAL A 254 -9.13 28.87 5.02
CA VAL A 254 -10.52 29.27 5.36
C VAL A 254 -11.62 28.45 4.68
N ARG A 255 -11.30 27.70 3.61
CA ARG A 255 -12.24 26.85 2.87
C ARG A 255 -12.12 25.36 3.19
N LEU A 256 -11.16 24.96 4.01
CA LEU A 256 -10.95 23.55 4.34
C LEU A 256 -12.16 23.06 5.14
N ALA A 257 -12.94 22.15 4.56
CA ALA A 257 -14.23 21.75 5.15
C ALA A 257 -14.10 20.69 6.25
N ALA A 258 -13.12 19.80 6.11
CA ALA A 258 -12.88 18.69 7.03
C ALA A 258 -11.39 18.34 7.07
N VAL A 259 -10.94 17.83 8.22
CA VAL A 259 -9.64 17.20 8.36
C VAL A 259 -9.77 15.83 9.02
N VAL A 260 -9.07 14.85 8.45
CA VAL A 260 -8.88 13.53 9.04
C VAL A 260 -7.39 13.37 9.30
N VAL A 261 -6.99 13.49 10.55
CA VAL A 261 -5.61 13.29 11.00
C VAL A 261 -5.42 11.78 11.25
N PRO A 262 -4.47 11.12 10.58
CA PRO A 262 -4.31 9.67 10.68
C PRO A 262 -3.76 9.24 12.05
N ASP A 263 -3.93 7.95 12.37
CA ASP A 263 -3.51 7.35 13.64
C ASP A 263 -2.01 7.45 13.88
N SER A 264 -1.23 7.63 12.83
CA SER A 264 0.22 7.78 12.88
C SER A 264 0.72 9.12 13.43
N VAL A 265 -0.11 10.16 13.44
CA VAL A 265 0.30 11.50 13.86
C VAL A 265 0.39 11.56 15.37
N SER A 266 1.58 11.87 15.90
CA SER A 266 1.80 12.01 17.35
C SER A 266 1.59 13.44 17.86
N GLN A 267 1.75 14.43 16.98
CA GLN A 267 1.76 15.86 17.34
C GLN A 267 1.06 16.72 16.28
N ILE A 268 0.18 17.61 16.75
CA ILE A 268 -0.38 18.74 16.00
C ILE A 268 0.25 20.01 16.58
N GLY A 269 1.01 20.74 15.75
CA GLY A 269 1.77 21.92 16.14
C GLY A 269 0.94 23.14 16.51
N ASP A 270 1.63 24.18 16.94
CA ASP A 270 1.03 25.45 17.33
C ASP A 270 0.39 26.13 16.12
N SER A 271 -0.84 26.61 16.25
CA SER A 271 -1.62 27.26 15.19
C SER A 271 -1.81 26.42 13.92
N ALA A 272 -1.62 25.09 13.97
CA ALA A 272 -1.64 24.22 12.79
C ALA A 272 -2.88 24.39 11.89
N PHE A 273 -4.06 24.61 12.47
CA PHE A 273 -5.33 24.86 11.77
C PHE A 273 -5.98 26.21 12.20
N TYR A 274 -5.17 27.15 12.69
CA TYR A 274 -5.66 28.48 13.10
C TYR A 274 -6.45 29.15 11.96
N SER A 275 -7.61 29.74 12.29
CA SER A 275 -8.53 30.42 11.37
C SER A 275 -8.93 29.58 10.14
N CYS A 276 -8.97 28.25 10.26
CA CYS A 276 -9.67 27.39 9.31
C CYS A 276 -11.19 27.54 9.52
N THR A 277 -11.72 28.73 9.23
CA THR A 277 -13.11 29.11 9.54
C THR A 277 -14.16 28.26 8.81
N GLY A 278 -13.81 27.62 7.70
CA GLY A 278 -14.64 26.65 6.99
C GLY A 278 -14.64 25.23 7.57
N LEU A 279 -13.75 24.93 8.52
CA LEU A 279 -13.57 23.59 9.08
C LEU A 279 -14.77 23.23 9.94
N ALA A 280 -15.59 22.30 9.46
CA ALA A 280 -16.80 21.85 10.17
C ALA A 280 -16.57 20.57 10.99
N PHE A 281 -15.58 19.76 10.61
CA PHE A 281 -15.30 18.46 11.19
C PHE A 281 -13.79 18.21 11.30
N ALA A 282 -13.35 17.76 12.47
CA ALA A 282 -11.98 17.27 12.69
C ALA A 282 -12.01 15.89 13.35
N SER A 283 -11.47 14.89 12.65
CA SER A 283 -11.19 13.57 13.20
C SER A 283 -9.71 13.50 13.57
N LEU A 284 -9.41 13.31 14.85
CA LEU A 284 -8.04 13.21 15.34
C LEU A 284 -7.67 11.73 15.55
N GLY A 285 -6.55 11.32 14.96
CA GLY A 285 -6.04 9.95 15.08
C GLY A 285 -5.67 9.57 16.51
N THR A 286 -5.75 8.30 16.83
CA THR A 286 -5.50 7.75 18.18
C THR A 286 -4.05 7.90 18.63
N GLY A 287 -3.09 8.10 17.72
CA GLY A 287 -1.70 8.38 18.05
C GLY A 287 -1.43 9.79 18.58
N VAL A 288 -2.37 10.73 18.44
CA VAL A 288 -2.15 12.12 18.86
C VAL A 288 -1.97 12.19 20.37
N THR A 289 -0.82 12.71 20.80
CA THR A 289 -0.45 12.89 22.21
C THR A 289 -0.43 14.36 22.64
N SER A 290 -0.24 15.28 21.69
CA SER A 290 -0.19 16.72 21.94
C SER A 290 -0.93 17.51 20.86
N ILE A 291 -1.73 18.48 21.32
CA ILE A 291 -2.39 19.50 20.49
C ILE A 291 -1.81 20.86 20.92
N GLY A 292 -1.14 21.56 20.00
CA GLY A 292 -0.41 22.79 20.25
C GLY A 292 -1.26 24.01 20.64
N ASN A 293 -0.59 25.09 21.01
CA ASN A 293 -1.22 26.38 21.29
C ASN A 293 -1.96 26.87 20.05
N PHE A 294 -3.18 27.38 20.22
CA PHE A 294 -4.00 27.93 19.13
C PHE A 294 -4.28 26.96 17.97
N ALA A 295 -4.06 25.65 18.12
CA ALA A 295 -4.07 24.69 17.02
C ALA A 295 -5.35 24.74 16.16
N PHE A 296 -6.51 24.98 16.77
CA PHE A 296 -7.82 25.16 16.12
C PHE A 296 -8.47 26.50 16.49
N TYR A 297 -7.70 27.51 16.91
CA TYR A 297 -8.25 28.84 17.23
C TYR A 297 -8.99 29.41 16.00
N GLU A 298 -10.19 29.96 16.20
CA GLU A 298 -11.05 30.55 15.18
C GLU A 298 -11.55 29.54 14.12
N CYS A 299 -11.56 28.23 14.43
CA CYS A 299 -12.30 27.26 13.63
C CYS A 299 -13.81 27.41 13.89
N LYS A 300 -14.38 28.57 13.51
CA LYS A 300 -15.75 29.00 13.89
C LYS A 300 -16.85 28.05 13.45
N ASN A 301 -16.63 27.27 12.38
CA ASN A 301 -17.58 26.26 11.93
C ASN A 301 -17.40 24.87 12.55
N LEU A 302 -16.35 24.63 13.36
CA LEU A 302 -16.04 23.31 13.89
C LEU A 302 -17.13 22.86 14.85
N ALA A 303 -17.96 21.92 14.40
CA ALA A 303 -19.11 21.46 15.16
C ALA A 303 -18.81 20.21 16.00
N VAL A 304 -17.84 19.41 15.53
CA VAL A 304 -17.47 18.12 16.11
C VAL A 304 -15.95 17.94 16.05
N VAL A 305 -15.34 17.68 17.21
CA VAL A 305 -13.98 17.20 17.36
C VAL A 305 -13.91 16.26 18.55
N ASN A 306 -13.35 15.07 18.34
CA ASN A 306 -13.12 14.11 19.42
C ASN A 306 -11.65 14.16 19.81
N ILE A 307 -11.36 14.56 21.06
CA ILE A 307 -10.00 14.52 21.60
C ILE A 307 -9.64 13.06 21.92
N PRO A 308 -8.60 12.48 21.31
CA PRO A 308 -8.23 11.08 21.53
C PRO A 308 -7.79 10.82 22.96
N LYS A 309 -8.05 9.60 23.46
CA LYS A 309 -7.72 9.21 24.86
C LYS A 309 -6.24 9.30 25.22
N ASN A 310 -5.36 9.24 24.22
CA ASN A 310 -3.91 9.28 24.39
C ASN A 310 -3.35 10.71 24.49
N VAL A 311 -4.19 11.75 24.31
CA VAL A 311 -3.76 13.13 24.46
C VAL A 311 -3.38 13.41 25.91
N THR A 312 -2.15 13.87 26.10
CA THR A 312 -1.62 14.29 27.41
C THR A 312 -1.52 15.81 27.54
N THR A 313 -1.48 16.53 26.41
CA THR A 313 -1.27 17.99 26.36
C THR A 313 -2.29 18.67 25.45
N LEU A 314 -2.99 19.67 26.00
CA LEU A 314 -3.80 20.64 25.28
C LEU A 314 -3.16 22.01 25.46
N GLY A 315 -2.73 22.64 24.36
CA GLY A 315 -2.10 23.95 24.36
C GLY A 315 -3.04 25.09 24.73
N ASN A 316 -2.48 26.26 25.00
CA ASN A 316 -3.21 27.48 25.28
C ASN A 316 -4.16 27.81 24.12
N GLN A 317 -5.42 28.10 24.44
CA GLN A 317 -6.42 28.56 23.47
C GLN A 317 -6.58 27.64 22.25
N ALA A 318 -6.29 26.34 22.41
CA ALA A 318 -6.26 25.39 21.30
C ALA A 318 -7.58 25.30 20.52
N PHE A 319 -8.73 25.54 21.16
CA PHE A 319 -10.06 25.56 20.54
C PHE A 319 -10.82 26.86 20.85
N LEU A 320 -10.11 27.96 21.14
CA LEU A 320 -10.71 29.28 21.35
C LEU A 320 -11.59 29.67 20.15
N GLU A 321 -12.73 30.32 20.39
CA GLU A 321 -13.66 30.78 19.35
C GLU A 321 -14.16 29.67 18.38
N CYS A 322 -14.13 28.40 18.77
CA CYS A 322 -14.83 27.31 18.06
C CYS A 322 -16.36 27.41 18.31
N SER A 323 -16.95 28.51 17.89
CA SER A 323 -18.31 28.94 18.24
C SER A 323 -19.43 27.99 17.81
N ASN A 324 -19.20 27.08 16.84
CA ASN A 324 -20.15 26.02 16.48
C ASN A 324 -19.97 24.70 17.23
N LEU A 325 -18.94 24.56 18.07
CA LEU A 325 -18.69 23.33 18.82
C LEU A 325 -19.81 23.13 19.83
N THR A 326 -20.49 21.98 19.75
CA THR A 326 -21.69 21.71 20.58
C THR A 326 -21.41 20.84 21.79
N HIS A 327 -20.41 19.96 21.67
CA HIS A 327 -20.04 19.01 22.70
C HIS A 327 -18.52 18.80 22.69
N ILE A 328 -17.97 18.51 23.87
CA ILE A 328 -16.57 18.10 24.00
C ILE A 328 -16.40 17.08 25.13
N SER A 329 -15.46 16.16 24.95
CA SER A 329 -14.99 15.26 25.99
C SER A 329 -13.50 15.51 26.23
N ILE A 330 -13.13 15.78 27.48
CA ILE A 330 -11.75 15.95 27.91
C ILE A 330 -11.29 14.64 28.53
N PRO A 331 -10.34 13.93 27.90
CA PRO A 331 -9.92 12.62 28.37
C PRO A 331 -9.24 12.67 29.74
N GLY A 332 -9.42 11.60 30.52
CA GLY A 332 -8.81 11.46 31.86
C GLY A 332 -7.28 11.36 31.83
N GLY A 333 -6.70 11.12 30.66
CA GLY A 333 -5.26 11.06 30.40
C GLY A 333 -4.57 12.42 30.27
N VAL A 334 -5.32 13.52 30.11
CA VAL A 334 -4.73 14.86 29.95
C VAL A 334 -4.02 15.28 31.24
N ARG A 335 -2.79 15.79 31.12
CA ARG A 335 -1.91 16.21 32.23
C ARG A 335 -1.57 17.69 32.19
N SER A 336 -1.47 18.25 30.99
CA SER A 336 -1.23 19.68 30.78
C SER A 336 -2.39 20.26 29.99
N ILE A 337 -3.10 21.21 30.59
CA ILE A 337 -4.21 21.94 29.96
C ILE A 337 -3.82 23.42 30.01
N GLY A 338 -3.65 24.03 28.83
CA GLY A 338 -3.36 25.45 28.69
C GLY A 338 -4.54 26.32 29.15
N TYR A 339 -4.32 27.63 29.21
CA TYR A 339 -5.40 28.55 29.52
C TYR A 339 -6.35 28.70 28.32
N GLY A 340 -7.63 28.91 28.61
CA GLY A 340 -8.64 29.29 27.62
C GLY A 340 -8.91 28.28 26.50
N VAL A 341 -8.67 26.98 26.74
CA VAL A 341 -8.75 25.94 25.69
C VAL A 341 -10.06 25.98 24.90
N PHE A 342 -11.20 26.17 25.56
CA PHE A 342 -12.53 26.24 24.94
C PHE A 342 -13.22 27.59 25.20
N THR A 343 -12.47 28.66 25.44
CA THR A 343 -13.05 30.00 25.60
C THR A 343 -13.85 30.40 24.35
N ASP A 344 -14.97 31.09 24.56
CA ASP A 344 -15.88 31.56 23.50
C ASP A 344 -16.36 30.45 22.52
N CYS A 345 -16.45 29.22 23.03
CA CYS A 345 -17.21 28.15 22.35
C CYS A 345 -18.70 28.34 22.62
N SER A 346 -19.28 29.39 22.07
CA SER A 346 -20.61 29.89 22.45
C SER A 346 -21.78 28.91 22.28
N LYS A 347 -21.69 27.89 21.40
CA LYS A 347 -22.69 26.80 21.29
C LYS A 347 -22.37 25.55 22.12
N LEU A 348 -21.27 25.55 22.86
CA LEU A 348 -20.88 24.40 23.69
C LEU A 348 -21.89 24.26 24.82
N SER A 349 -22.66 23.17 24.77
CA SER A 349 -23.76 22.90 25.71
C SER A 349 -23.54 21.63 26.53
N VAL A 350 -22.67 20.75 26.05
CA VAL A 350 -22.33 19.48 26.72
C VAL A 350 -20.82 19.37 26.89
N VAL A 351 -20.37 19.29 28.14
CA VAL A 351 -18.97 19.02 28.48
C VAL A 351 -18.89 17.73 29.29
N ASN A 352 -18.03 16.81 28.85
CA ASN A 352 -17.67 15.63 29.62
C ASN A 352 -16.22 15.77 30.08
N ILE A 353 -16.01 15.92 31.39
CA ILE A 353 -14.68 15.93 31.99
C ILE A 353 -14.47 14.54 32.58
N GLU A 354 -13.62 13.72 31.97
CA GLU A 354 -13.40 12.35 32.43
C GLU A 354 -12.61 12.32 33.76
N ASN A 355 -12.84 11.26 34.53
CA ASN A 355 -12.04 10.97 35.73
C ASN A 355 -10.56 10.85 35.37
N GLY A 356 -9.71 11.53 36.13
CA GLY A 356 -8.27 11.64 35.90
C GLY A 356 -7.81 13.07 35.64
N VAL A 357 -8.72 13.95 35.19
CA VAL A 357 -8.48 15.39 35.17
C VAL A 357 -8.49 15.92 36.60
N THR A 358 -7.41 16.61 37.01
CA THR A 358 -7.25 17.14 38.38
C THR A 358 -7.56 18.62 38.50
N THR A 359 -7.47 19.36 37.40
CA THR A 359 -7.60 20.82 37.38
C THR A 359 -8.42 21.25 36.18
N ILE A 360 -9.41 22.11 36.41
CA ILE A 360 -10.08 22.85 35.32
C ILE A 360 -9.33 24.17 35.15
N ALA A 361 -8.68 24.32 34.01
CA ALA A 361 -7.68 25.36 33.77
C ALA A 361 -8.26 26.78 33.71
N GLU A 362 -7.37 27.77 33.76
CA GLU A 362 -7.73 29.19 33.69
C GLU A 362 -8.54 29.47 32.42
N GLY A 363 -9.70 30.10 32.58
CA GLY A 363 -10.57 30.47 31.45
C GLY A 363 -11.08 29.32 30.58
N MET A 364 -10.91 28.05 31.00
CA MET A 364 -11.09 26.88 30.12
C MET A 364 -12.42 26.87 29.34
N PHE A 365 -13.52 27.29 29.98
CA PHE A 365 -14.86 27.42 29.40
C PHE A 365 -15.41 28.85 29.53
N MET A 366 -14.54 29.85 29.64
CA MET A 366 -14.97 31.26 29.69
C MET A 366 -15.81 31.60 28.45
N ASP A 367 -16.89 32.37 28.64
CA ASP A 367 -17.84 32.77 27.60
C ASP A 367 -18.53 31.59 26.85
N CYS A 368 -18.55 30.39 27.45
CA CYS A 368 -19.37 29.27 26.98
C CYS A 368 -20.84 29.46 27.38
N VAL A 369 -21.49 30.44 26.76
CA VAL A 369 -22.83 30.94 27.14
C VAL A 369 -23.97 29.91 27.00
N SER A 370 -23.75 28.78 26.31
CA SER A 370 -24.76 27.72 26.16
C SER A 370 -24.62 26.56 27.15
N LEU A 371 -23.62 26.57 28.05
CA LEU A 371 -23.49 25.54 29.08
C LEU A 371 -24.59 25.68 30.12
N THR A 372 -25.39 24.63 30.31
CA THR A 372 -26.51 24.62 31.27
C THR A 372 -26.25 23.74 32.48
N THR A 373 -25.60 22.60 32.26
CA THR A 373 -25.22 21.64 33.31
C THR A 373 -23.78 21.23 33.12
N VAL A 374 -23.00 21.26 34.20
CA VAL A 374 -21.62 20.76 34.21
C VAL A 374 -21.42 19.74 35.33
N VAL A 375 -20.82 18.62 34.97
CA VAL A 375 -20.35 17.60 35.92
C VAL A 375 -18.87 17.81 36.17
N ILE A 376 -18.52 18.10 37.42
CA ILE A 376 -17.15 18.18 37.92
C ILE A 376 -16.83 16.83 38.57
N PRO A 377 -15.95 15.99 38.00
CA PRO A 377 -15.69 14.64 38.51
C PRO A 377 -14.94 14.66 39.86
N ASP A 378 -14.99 13.55 40.58
CA ASP A 378 -14.32 13.38 41.89
C ASP A 378 -12.80 13.57 41.82
N SER A 379 -12.17 13.44 40.64
CA SER A 379 -10.73 13.66 40.48
C SER A 379 -10.32 15.13 40.45
N VAL A 380 -11.24 16.06 40.16
CA VAL A 380 -10.93 17.49 40.08
C VAL A 380 -10.77 18.04 41.49
N THR A 381 -9.58 18.57 41.79
CA THR A 381 -9.25 19.17 43.09
C THR A 381 -9.31 20.70 43.05
N THR A 382 -9.10 21.30 41.87
CA THR A 382 -8.99 22.76 41.71
C THR A 382 -9.73 23.24 40.47
N ILE A 383 -10.52 24.32 40.62
CA ILE A 383 -11.08 25.10 39.51
C ILE A 383 -10.36 26.45 39.50
N VAL A 384 -9.67 26.75 38.39
CA VAL A 384 -8.75 27.88 38.25
C VAL A 384 -9.49 29.14 37.83
N GLU A 385 -8.81 30.29 37.87
CA GLU A 385 -9.37 31.61 37.64
C GLU A 385 -10.18 31.68 36.33
N GLY A 386 -11.39 32.25 36.40
CA GLY A 386 -12.25 32.41 35.23
C GLY A 386 -12.68 31.12 34.50
N ALA A 387 -12.45 29.92 35.05
CA ALA A 387 -12.69 28.64 34.37
C ALA A 387 -14.07 28.52 33.71
N PHE A 388 -15.12 29.05 34.34
CA PHE A 388 -16.49 29.13 33.83
C PHE A 388 -16.99 30.58 33.79
N GLY A 389 -16.08 31.55 33.66
CA GLY A 389 -16.44 32.97 33.59
C GLY A 389 -17.47 33.23 32.50
N ASN A 390 -18.53 33.99 32.80
CA ASN A 390 -19.63 34.32 31.89
C ASN A 390 -20.28 33.11 31.20
N CYS A 391 -20.33 31.94 31.85
CA CYS A 391 -21.25 30.87 31.45
C CYS A 391 -22.68 31.25 31.86
N GLU A 392 -23.29 32.18 31.12
CA GLU A 392 -24.54 32.85 31.52
C GLU A 392 -25.74 31.91 31.66
N ALA A 393 -25.79 30.82 30.90
CA ALA A 393 -26.86 29.83 30.99
C ALA A 393 -26.62 28.72 32.03
N LEU A 394 -25.49 28.74 32.76
CA LEU A 394 -25.10 27.66 33.66
C LEU A 394 -26.02 27.64 34.88
N GLU A 395 -26.97 26.71 34.90
CA GLU A 395 -27.99 26.58 35.94
C GLU A 395 -27.60 25.57 37.02
N THR A 396 -26.98 24.47 36.61
CA THR A 396 -26.73 23.31 37.47
C THR A 396 -25.27 22.87 37.46
N LEU A 397 -24.71 22.64 38.66
CA LEU A 397 -23.44 21.95 38.84
C LEU A 397 -23.66 20.63 39.59
N ILE A 398 -23.01 19.58 39.11
CA ILE A 398 -22.80 18.35 39.88
C ILE A 398 -21.33 18.35 40.28
N VAL A 399 -21.05 18.47 41.57
CA VAL A 399 -19.69 18.68 42.09
C VAL A 399 -19.20 17.44 42.82
N GLY A 400 -18.13 16.86 42.29
CA GLY A 400 -17.41 15.74 42.89
C GLY A 400 -16.78 16.08 44.24
N LYS A 401 -16.66 15.07 45.10
CA LYS A 401 -16.18 15.23 46.49
C LYS A 401 -14.72 15.64 46.60
N GLY A 402 -13.92 15.42 45.55
CA GLY A 402 -12.50 15.75 45.54
C GLY A 402 -12.17 17.23 45.39
N LEU A 403 -13.16 18.09 45.09
CA LEU A 403 -12.94 19.52 44.95
C LEU A 403 -12.48 20.13 46.28
N THR A 404 -11.36 20.88 46.25
CA THR A 404 -10.77 21.52 47.45
C THR A 404 -10.61 23.02 47.32
N HIS A 405 -10.42 23.53 46.09
CA HIS A 405 -10.15 24.95 45.86
C HIS A 405 -10.87 25.48 44.62
N ILE A 406 -11.53 26.62 44.76
CA ILE A 406 -12.12 27.41 43.67
C ILE A 406 -11.43 28.76 43.67
N LYS A 407 -10.69 29.04 42.60
CA LYS A 407 -9.92 30.26 42.43
C LYS A 407 -10.83 31.45 42.10
N SER A 408 -10.23 32.65 42.15
CA SER A 408 -10.98 33.90 41.97
C SER A 408 -11.70 33.90 40.62
N THR A 409 -12.88 34.50 40.55
CA THR A 409 -13.68 34.64 39.30
C THR A 409 -14.05 33.34 38.56
N ALA A 410 -13.76 32.15 39.08
CA ALA A 410 -14.04 30.86 38.42
C ALA A 410 -15.48 30.73 37.93
N PHE A 411 -16.46 31.26 38.68
CA PHE A 411 -17.88 31.30 38.31
C PHE A 411 -18.42 32.74 38.23
N SER A 412 -17.56 33.73 37.97
CA SER A 412 -18.01 35.11 37.74
C SER A 412 -18.95 35.15 36.53
N GLY A 413 -20.03 35.93 36.58
CA GLY A 413 -20.97 36.04 35.44
C GLY A 413 -21.91 34.84 35.25
N CYS A 414 -21.81 33.77 36.04
CA CYS A 414 -22.74 32.63 36.02
C CYS A 414 -24.05 32.95 36.75
N TYR A 415 -24.77 34.00 36.35
CA TYR A 415 -25.88 34.54 37.15
C TYR A 415 -27.09 33.59 37.27
N GLU A 416 -27.24 32.64 36.36
CA GLU A 416 -28.31 31.63 36.40
C GLU A 416 -27.95 30.40 37.27
N LEU A 417 -26.74 30.34 37.85
CA LEU A 417 -26.32 29.20 38.67
C LEU A 417 -27.16 29.09 39.93
N LEU A 418 -28.07 28.12 39.94
CA LEU A 418 -29.10 27.98 40.95
C LEU A 418 -28.95 26.71 41.78
N TYR A 419 -28.45 25.62 41.19
CA TYR A 419 -28.39 24.31 41.84
C TYR A 419 -26.98 23.74 41.87
N ILE A 420 -26.56 23.29 43.06
CA ILE A 420 -25.31 22.54 43.23
C ILE A 420 -25.63 21.20 43.90
N TYR A 421 -25.39 20.11 43.18
CA TYR A 421 -25.49 18.74 43.67
C TYR A 421 -24.11 18.25 44.05
N TYR A 422 -23.78 18.27 45.34
CA TYR A 422 -22.47 17.86 45.84
C TYR A 422 -22.47 16.38 46.22
N THR A 423 -21.49 15.61 45.73
CA THR A 423 -21.39 14.16 45.99
C THR A 423 -20.76 13.82 47.34
N GLY A 424 -20.09 14.79 47.98
CA GLY A 424 -19.44 14.63 49.28
C GLY A 424 -20.35 14.96 50.47
N THR A 425 -19.74 14.94 51.64
CA THR A 425 -20.35 15.25 52.94
C THR A 425 -20.42 16.75 53.22
N ALA A 426 -21.24 17.15 54.19
CA ALA A 426 -21.29 18.54 54.64
C ALA A 426 -19.94 19.07 55.16
N ALA A 427 -19.12 18.21 55.77
CA ALA A 427 -17.80 18.56 56.30
C ALA A 427 -16.80 18.82 55.17
N GLU A 428 -16.79 17.95 54.15
CA GLU A 428 -15.94 18.14 52.97
C GLU A 428 -16.30 19.43 52.22
N TRP A 429 -17.60 19.75 52.08
CA TRP A 429 -18.03 21.02 51.49
C TRP A 429 -17.51 22.24 52.26
N GLN A 430 -17.56 22.22 53.59
CA GLN A 430 -17.08 23.33 54.43
C GLN A 430 -15.56 23.52 54.33
N ALA A 431 -14.82 22.49 53.92
CA ALA A 431 -13.38 22.56 53.72
C ALA A 431 -12.97 23.13 52.36
N ILE A 432 -13.91 23.29 51.43
CA ILE A 432 -13.64 23.89 50.11
C ILE A 432 -13.27 25.36 50.30
N THR A 433 -12.08 25.74 49.85
CA THR A 433 -11.66 27.14 49.82
C THR A 433 -12.21 27.80 48.56
N VAL A 434 -12.96 28.89 48.73
CA VAL A 434 -13.54 29.65 47.62
C VAL A 434 -12.99 31.07 47.67
N ASP A 435 -12.20 31.43 46.67
CA ASP A 435 -11.62 32.76 46.53
C ASP A 435 -12.67 33.77 46.04
N SER A 436 -12.28 35.05 45.93
CA SER A 436 -13.18 36.18 45.67
C SER A 436 -13.89 36.10 44.30
N TYR A 437 -14.99 36.85 44.18
CA TYR A 437 -15.77 36.98 42.93
C TYR A 437 -16.41 35.67 42.42
N ASN A 438 -16.75 34.75 43.34
CA ASN A 438 -17.54 33.55 43.08
C ASN A 438 -18.93 33.64 43.74
N THR A 439 -19.56 34.82 43.69
CA THR A 439 -20.87 35.02 44.30
C THR A 439 -21.93 34.05 43.76
N PRO A 440 -22.03 33.73 42.45
CA PRO A 440 -23.05 32.80 41.98
C PRO A 440 -22.90 31.40 42.59
N PHE A 441 -21.67 30.88 42.63
CA PHE A 441 -21.39 29.59 43.28
C PHE A 441 -21.77 29.61 44.76
N SER A 442 -21.40 30.68 45.48
CA SER A 442 -21.63 30.79 46.92
C SER A 442 -23.12 31.00 47.28
N SER A 443 -23.92 31.54 46.37
CA SER A 443 -25.35 31.79 46.58
C SER A 443 -26.27 30.65 46.15
N ALA A 444 -25.78 29.71 45.33
CA ALA A 444 -26.59 28.63 44.78
C ALA A 444 -27.14 27.68 45.86
N PHE A 445 -28.27 27.04 45.56
CA PHE A 445 -28.87 26.05 46.42
C PHE A 445 -28.08 24.75 46.38
N ARG A 446 -27.33 24.51 47.46
CA ARG A 446 -26.60 23.25 47.68
C ARG A 446 -27.53 22.11 48.12
N TYR A 447 -27.39 20.96 47.47
CA TYR A 447 -27.93 19.66 47.84
C TYR A 447 -26.79 18.70 48.20
N LEU A 448 -26.91 17.97 49.30
CA LEU A 448 -25.94 16.96 49.73
C LEU A 448 -26.37 15.56 49.32
N TYR A 449 -25.42 14.72 48.92
CA TYR A 449 -25.72 13.36 48.47
C TYR A 449 -26.16 12.47 49.65
N SER A 450 -27.22 11.67 49.43
CA SER A 450 -27.63 10.61 50.33
C SER A 450 -28.28 9.48 49.52
N GLU A 451 -27.72 8.28 49.60
CA GLU A 451 -28.24 7.11 48.87
C GLU A 451 -29.62 6.66 49.39
N GLU A 452 -29.87 6.86 50.69
CA GLU A 452 -31.14 6.55 51.35
C GLU A 452 -31.90 7.83 51.69
N ARG A 453 -33.22 7.72 51.92
CA ARG A 453 -34.05 8.89 52.27
C ARG A 453 -33.58 9.47 53.61
N PRO A 454 -33.14 10.74 53.67
CA PRO A 454 -32.65 11.36 54.89
C PRO A 454 -33.75 11.51 55.95
N THR A 455 -33.39 11.29 57.22
CA THR A 455 -34.27 11.52 58.38
C THR A 455 -34.14 12.92 58.96
N VAL A 456 -33.09 13.66 58.56
CA VAL A 456 -32.81 15.03 58.98
C VAL A 456 -33.27 16.02 57.91
N SER A 457 -33.89 17.13 58.35
CA SER A 457 -34.31 18.20 57.45
C SER A 457 -33.10 18.82 56.73
N GLY A 458 -33.23 19.04 55.42
CA GLY A 458 -32.17 19.62 54.59
C GLY A 458 -32.47 19.46 53.11
N ARG A 459 -31.57 19.96 52.27
CA ARG A 459 -31.59 19.72 50.82
C ARG A 459 -30.69 18.53 50.53
N TRP A 460 -31.32 17.45 50.08
CA TRP A 460 -30.65 16.19 49.82
C TRP A 460 -30.99 15.69 48.43
N TRP A 461 -30.09 14.92 47.83
CA TRP A 461 -30.30 14.34 46.52
C TRP A 461 -29.70 12.94 46.41
N HIS A 462 -30.16 12.18 45.42
CA HIS A 462 -29.67 10.86 45.07
C HIS A 462 -29.70 10.66 43.55
N TYR A 463 -29.13 9.55 43.08
CA TYR A 463 -29.24 9.17 41.67
C TYR A 463 -30.50 8.34 41.41
N VAL A 464 -31.24 8.72 40.36
CA VAL A 464 -32.30 7.89 39.75
C VAL A 464 -31.95 7.71 38.29
N ASN A 465 -31.66 6.48 37.85
CA ASN A 465 -31.24 6.17 36.48
C ASN A 465 -30.07 7.05 35.99
N GLY A 466 -29.13 7.39 36.88
CA GLY A 466 -27.94 8.21 36.57
C GLY A 466 -28.17 9.72 36.56
N ALA A 467 -29.39 10.21 36.77
CA ALA A 467 -29.69 11.64 36.90
C ALA A 467 -29.78 12.07 38.39
N PRO A 468 -29.35 13.30 38.75
CA PRO A 468 -29.55 13.83 40.09
C PRO A 468 -31.03 14.13 40.34
N VAL A 469 -31.57 13.61 41.44
CA VAL A 469 -32.95 13.83 41.87
C VAL A 469 -32.95 14.27 43.33
N ALA A 470 -33.64 15.37 43.63
CA ALA A 470 -33.84 15.82 45.00
C ALA A 470 -34.79 14.87 45.77
N TRP A 471 -34.49 14.65 47.06
CA TRP A 471 -35.31 13.84 47.98
C TRP A 471 -36.62 14.49 48.39
#